data_AF-W9NAE9-F1
#
_entry.id   AF-W9NAE9-F1
#
_cell.length_a   1.000
_cell.length_b   1.000
_cell.length_c   1.000
_cell.angle_alpha   90.00
_cell.angle_beta   90.00
_cell.angle_gamma   90.00
#
_symmetry.space_group_name_H-M   'P 1'
#
loop_
_entity.id
_entity.type
_entity.pdbx_description
1 polymer ?
#
loop_
_entity_poly.entity_id
_entity_poly.type
_entity_poly.pdbx_seq_one_letter_code
_entity_poly.pdbx_strand_id
1 'polypeptide(L)'
;MDRKPAQEQRRIIRRIDRRLVVTVGAMYCASLMDRTNMSAANIAGMRAELALTGFRYNIANLVFFVPYMIFQPPATVLVRVIGPRIHLSAIALFWGAAMIGMGFTKNYEQLAGLRTILGVLEAGFFPSCVYLLQGWEPFNSINGMPQLR
;
A
#
# COMPACT_ATOMS: atom_id res chain seq x y z
N MET A 1 21.60 25.23 -19.76
CA MET A 1 21.34 23.94 -19.09
C MET A 1 21.40 24.22 -17.59
N ASP A 2 20.22 24.39 -16.98
CA ASP A 2 20.03 25.08 -15.71
C ASP A 2 20.42 24.19 -14.52
N ARG A 3 21.57 24.46 -13.91
CA ARG A 3 22.13 23.70 -12.78
C ARG A 3 21.41 24.15 -11.51
N LYS A 4 20.24 23.57 -11.22
CA LYS A 4 19.53 23.85 -9.95
C LYS A 4 20.49 23.68 -8.77
N PRO A 5 20.61 24.65 -7.87
CA PRO A 5 21.62 24.61 -6.81
C PRO A 5 21.38 23.39 -5.92
N ALA A 6 22.45 22.65 -5.60
CA ALA A 6 22.41 21.39 -4.86
C ALA A 6 21.63 21.46 -3.52
N GLN A 7 21.43 22.65 -2.97
CA GLN A 7 20.63 22.91 -1.76
C GLN A 7 19.10 22.82 -1.99
N GLU A 8 18.58 23.28 -3.14
CA GLU A 8 17.16 23.13 -3.47
C GLU A 8 16.81 21.67 -3.73
N GLN A 9 17.69 20.95 -4.42
CA GLN A 9 17.55 19.53 -4.69
C GLN A 9 17.48 18.75 -3.36
N ARG A 10 18.39 19.01 -2.41
CA ARG A 10 18.37 18.42 -1.05
C ARG A 10 17.11 18.73 -0.25
N ARG A 11 16.55 19.95 -0.35
CA ARG A 11 15.29 20.31 0.34
C ARG A 11 14.08 19.59 -0.24
N ILE A 12 14.00 19.49 -1.57
CA ILE A 12 12.96 18.75 -2.28
C ILE A 12 13.04 17.26 -1.91
N ILE A 13 14.26 16.72 -1.91
CA ILE A 13 14.61 15.37 -1.49
C ILE A 13 14.04 15.05 -0.11
N ARG A 14 14.40 15.82 0.92
CA ARG A 14 13.92 15.58 2.30
C ARG A 14 12.39 15.67 2.43
N ARG A 15 11.75 16.50 1.62
CA ARG A 15 10.30 16.70 1.66
C ARG A 15 9.55 15.51 1.04
N ILE A 16 10.12 14.91 0.00
CA ILE A 16 9.59 13.71 -0.64
C ILE A 16 9.87 12.50 0.25
N ASP A 17 11.10 12.36 0.74
CA ASP A 17 11.51 11.26 1.61
C ASP A 17 10.65 11.19 2.88
N ARG A 18 10.40 12.34 3.54
CA ARG A 18 9.48 12.40 4.70
C ARG A 18 8.05 11.98 4.34
N ARG A 19 7.56 12.27 3.13
CA ARG A 19 6.23 11.82 2.69
C ARG A 19 6.23 10.33 2.39
N LEU A 20 7.26 9.82 1.72
CA LEU A 20 7.43 8.41 1.39
C LEU A 20 7.51 7.57 2.67
N VAL A 21 8.33 7.98 3.63
CA VAL A 21 8.44 7.35 4.95
C VAL A 21 7.13 7.42 5.73
N VAL A 22 6.41 8.55 5.69
CA VAL A 22 5.10 8.66 6.37
C VAL A 22 4.07 7.74 5.72
N THR A 23 4.01 7.68 4.38
CA THR A 23 3.04 6.83 3.69
C THR A 23 3.36 5.35 3.85
N VAL A 24 4.63 4.95 3.71
CA VAL A 24 5.07 3.56 3.94
C VAL A 24 4.93 3.18 5.41
N GLY A 25 5.26 4.07 6.34
CA GLY A 25 5.09 3.85 7.77
C GLY A 25 3.62 3.70 8.15
N ALA A 26 2.75 4.60 7.68
CA ALA A 26 1.32 4.49 7.88
C ALA A 26 0.75 3.21 7.26
N MET A 27 1.25 2.81 6.09
CA MET A 27 0.84 1.60 5.40
C MET A 27 1.24 0.35 6.17
N TYR A 28 2.47 0.33 6.67
CA TYR A 28 2.98 -0.75 7.51
C TYR A 28 2.19 -0.85 8.82
N CYS A 29 1.89 0.28 9.45
CA CYS A 29 1.02 0.33 10.62
C CYS A 29 -0.38 -0.20 10.31
N ALA A 30 -0.99 0.19 9.18
CA ALA A 30 -2.31 -0.28 8.78
C ALA A 30 -2.33 -1.79 8.48
N SER A 31 -1.30 -2.31 7.79
CA SER A 31 -1.14 -3.75 7.53
C SER A 31 -0.96 -4.55 8.84
N LEU A 32 -0.22 -4.00 9.79
CA LEU A 32 -0.12 -4.54 11.14
C LEU A 32 -1.48 -4.54 11.84
N MET A 33 -2.18 -3.41 11.81
CA MET A 33 -3.49 -3.26 12.45
C MET A 33 -4.50 -4.24 11.89
N ASP A 34 -4.53 -4.44 10.57
CA ASP A 34 -5.41 -5.39 9.90
C ASP A 34 -5.12 -6.84 10.34
N ARG A 35 -3.84 -7.25 10.37
CA ARG A 35 -3.44 -8.57 10.87
C ARG A 35 -3.78 -8.78 12.34
N THR A 36 -3.54 -7.77 13.18
CA THR A 36 -3.82 -7.87 14.62
C THR A 36 -5.31 -7.82 14.90
N ASN A 37 -6.08 -7.00 14.20
CA ASN A 37 -7.52 -6.87 14.39
C ASN A 37 -8.22 -8.16 14.00
N MET A 38 -7.86 -8.78 12.88
CA MET A 38 -8.47 -10.04 12.44
C MET A 38 -8.11 -11.20 13.38
N SER A 39 -6.87 -11.23 13.87
CA SER A 39 -6.42 -12.21 14.87
C SER A 39 -7.13 -12.04 16.22
N ALA A 40 -7.22 -10.80 16.72
CA ALA A 40 -7.90 -10.47 17.97
C ALA A 40 -9.40 -10.74 17.89
N ALA A 41 -10.06 -10.36 16.80
CA ALA A 41 -11.48 -10.64 16.56
C ALA A 41 -11.76 -12.15 16.50
N ASN A 42 -10.86 -12.93 15.89
CA ASN A 42 -10.97 -14.38 15.86
C ASN A 42 -10.92 -15.01 17.27
N ILE A 43 -10.11 -14.46 18.18
CA ILE A 43 -10.04 -14.89 19.59
C ILE A 43 -11.26 -14.37 20.39
N ALA A 44 -11.75 -13.17 20.08
CA ALA A 44 -12.88 -12.53 20.74
C ALA A 44 -14.26 -13.13 20.40
N GLY A 45 -14.33 -14.14 19.52
CA GLY A 45 -15.57 -14.84 19.20
C GLY A 45 -16.12 -14.61 17.80
N MET A 46 -15.41 -13.88 16.92
CA MET A 46 -15.82 -13.66 15.52
C MET A 46 -16.15 -14.97 14.80
N ARG A 47 -15.50 -16.10 15.15
CA ARG A 47 -15.84 -17.41 14.58
C ARG A 47 -17.26 -17.85 14.85
N ALA A 48 -17.76 -17.60 16.06
CA ALA A 48 -19.11 -17.97 16.47
C ALA A 48 -20.14 -16.99 15.91
N GLU A 49 -19.84 -15.69 15.91
CA GLU A 49 -20.76 -14.65 15.41
C GLU A 49 -20.93 -14.67 13.89
N LEU A 50 -19.85 -14.89 13.13
CA LEU A 50 -19.90 -14.94 11.66
C LEU A 50 -20.08 -16.36 11.11
N ALA A 51 -20.32 -17.36 11.98
CA ALA A 51 -20.37 -18.77 11.62
C ALA A 51 -19.20 -19.21 10.70
N LEU A 52 -17.98 -18.76 11.03
CA LEU A 52 -16.76 -19.16 10.33
C LEU A 52 -16.42 -20.60 10.70
N THR A 53 -17.11 -21.55 10.07
CA THR A 53 -16.87 -22.98 10.18
C THR A 53 -15.65 -23.41 9.35
N GLY A 54 -14.78 -24.23 9.93
CA GLY A 54 -13.64 -24.85 9.25
C GLY A 54 -12.64 -23.85 8.65
N PHE A 55 -12.38 -23.97 7.34
CA PHE A 55 -11.35 -23.22 6.60
C PHE A 55 -11.76 -21.81 6.16
N ARG A 56 -13.00 -21.37 6.40
CA ARG A 56 -13.52 -20.07 5.94
C ARG A 56 -12.68 -18.88 6.41
N TYR A 57 -12.19 -18.90 7.65
CA TYR A 57 -11.27 -17.87 8.14
C TYR A 57 -9.99 -17.77 7.31
N ASN A 58 -9.43 -18.92 6.91
CA ASN A 58 -8.22 -18.96 6.11
C ASN A 58 -8.50 -18.49 4.67
N ILE A 59 -9.63 -18.91 4.10
CA ILE A 59 -10.08 -18.48 2.76
C ILE A 59 -10.28 -16.96 2.71
N ALA A 60 -10.91 -16.34 3.72
CA ALA A 60 -11.05 -14.88 3.80
C ALA A 60 -9.70 -14.16 3.82
N ASN A 61 -8.68 -14.75 4.44
CA ASN A 61 -7.34 -14.18 4.46
C ASN A 61 -6.58 -14.41 3.15
N LEU A 62 -6.82 -15.53 2.47
CA LEU A 62 -6.22 -15.85 1.15
C LEU A 62 -6.85 -15.05 0.01
N VAL A 63 -8.15 -14.76 0.11
CA VAL A 63 -8.91 -13.91 -0.83
C VAL A 63 -8.35 -12.51 -0.95
N PHE A 64 -7.57 -12.03 0.02
CA PHE A 64 -6.84 -10.78 -0.10
C PHE A 64 -5.70 -10.86 -1.14
N PHE A 65 -5.00 -11.99 -1.25
CA PHE A 65 -3.81 -12.13 -2.09
C PHE A 65 -4.11 -12.32 -3.58
N VAL A 66 -5.23 -12.96 -3.90
CA VAL A 66 -5.67 -13.21 -5.29
C VAL A 66 -5.88 -11.91 -6.08
N PRO A 67 -6.74 -10.96 -5.64
CA PRO A 67 -6.92 -9.69 -6.31
C PRO A 67 -5.64 -8.84 -6.25
N TYR A 68 -4.86 -8.95 -5.18
CA TYR A 68 -3.56 -8.29 -5.11
C TYR A 68 -2.65 -8.67 -6.29
N MET A 69 -2.49 -9.97 -6.56
CA MET A 69 -1.67 -10.45 -7.69
C MET A 69 -2.22 -10.02 -9.06
N ILE A 70 -3.54 -10.09 -9.24
CA ILE A 70 -4.18 -9.78 -10.53
C ILE A 70 -4.11 -8.28 -10.84
N PHE A 71 -4.36 -7.44 -9.83
CA PHE A 71 -4.42 -5.99 -10.00
C PHE A 71 -3.07 -5.29 -9.89
N GLN A 72 -2.01 -5.99 -9.52
CA GLN A 72 -0.66 -5.44 -9.45
C GLN A 72 -0.15 -4.86 -10.81
N PRO A 73 -0.22 -5.59 -11.95
CA PRO A 73 0.16 -5.02 -13.24
C PRO A 73 -0.71 -3.81 -13.68
N PRO A 74 -2.06 -3.89 -13.63
CA PRO A 74 -2.93 -2.75 -13.95
C PRO A 74 -2.65 -1.52 -13.10
N ALA A 75 -2.49 -1.70 -11.79
CA ALA A 75 -2.29 -0.59 -10.87
C ALA A 75 -0.93 0.09 -11.10
N THR A 76 0.08 -0.67 -11.54
CA THR A 76 1.38 -0.12 -11.95
C THR A 76 1.25 0.83 -13.14
N VAL A 77 0.41 0.49 -14.12
CA VAL A 77 0.13 1.37 -15.27
C VAL A 77 -0.68 2.59 -14.83
N LEU A 78 -1.69 2.40 -13.97
CA LEU A 78 -2.55 3.48 -13.48
C LEU A 78 -1.77 4.55 -12.71
N VAL A 79 -0.77 4.14 -11.92
CA VAL A 79 0.17 5.03 -11.21
C VAL A 79 0.92 5.94 -12.17
N ARG A 80 1.32 5.44 -13.35
CA ARG A 80 2.03 6.24 -14.35
C ARG A 80 1.14 7.31 -14.97
N VAL A 81 -0.18 7.10 -15.00
CA VAL A 81 -1.17 8.01 -15.59
C VAL A 81 -1.65 9.05 -14.58
N ILE A 82 -2.05 8.64 -13.37
CA ILE A 82 -2.65 9.52 -12.35
C ILE A 82 -1.59 10.27 -11.53
N GLY A 83 -0.37 9.74 -11.50
CA GLY A 83 0.72 10.26 -10.69
C GLY A 83 0.68 9.71 -9.26
N PRO A 84 1.85 9.33 -8.71
CA PRO A 84 1.93 8.57 -7.45
C PRO A 84 1.39 9.34 -6.23
N ARG A 85 1.38 10.68 -6.29
CA ARG A 85 1.00 11.53 -5.15
C ARG A 85 -0.50 11.48 -4.83
N ILE A 86 -1.35 11.53 -5.85
CA ILE A 86 -2.81 11.46 -5.68
C ILE A 86 -3.21 10.01 -5.39
N HIS A 87 -2.59 9.06 -6.09
CA HIS A 87 -2.85 7.63 -5.95
C HIS A 87 -2.58 7.13 -4.52
N LEU A 88 -1.43 7.48 -3.92
CA LEU A 88 -1.10 7.12 -2.54
C LEU A 88 -2.08 7.70 -1.51
N SER A 89 -2.55 8.94 -1.75
CA SER A 89 -3.47 9.61 -0.84
C SER A 89 -4.88 8.98 -0.92
N ALA A 90 -5.31 8.62 -2.12
CA ALA A 90 -6.57 7.92 -2.36
C ALA A 90 -6.54 6.52 -1.73
N ILE A 91 -5.46 5.74 -1.94
CA ILE A 91 -5.28 4.42 -1.32
C ILE A 91 -5.41 4.54 0.21
N ALA A 92 -4.69 5.48 0.83
CA ALA A 92 -4.74 5.66 2.28
C ALA A 92 -6.17 5.97 2.79
N LEU A 93 -6.91 6.81 2.07
CA LEU A 93 -8.29 7.17 2.44
C LEU A 93 -9.25 5.99 2.29
N PHE A 94 -9.23 5.32 1.13
CA PHE A 94 -10.10 4.16 0.87
C PHE A 94 -9.76 2.99 1.79
N TRP A 95 -8.50 2.83 2.15
CA TRP A 95 -8.07 1.77 3.04
C TRP A 95 -8.54 2.01 4.48
N GLY A 96 -8.44 3.24 4.98
CA GLY A 96 -9.02 3.63 6.27
C GLY A 96 -10.53 3.45 6.30
N ALA A 97 -11.23 3.84 5.23
CA ALA A 97 -12.68 3.63 5.10
C ALA A 97 -13.05 2.13 5.11
N ALA A 98 -12.29 1.30 4.40
CA ALA A 98 -12.51 -0.14 4.38
C ALA A 98 -12.25 -0.80 5.75
N MET A 99 -11.23 -0.34 6.50
CA MET A 99 -10.98 -0.79 7.87
C MET A 99 -12.13 -0.46 8.83
N ILE A 100 -12.68 0.76 8.73
CA ILE A 100 -13.87 1.14 9.51
C ILE A 100 -15.05 0.26 9.10
N GLY A 101 -15.26 0.05 7.79
CA GLY A 101 -16.31 -0.81 7.26
C GLY A 101 -16.22 -2.26 7.76
N MET A 102 -15.01 -2.82 7.86
CA MET A 102 -14.80 -4.17 8.39
C MET A 102 -15.27 -4.30 9.85
N GLY A 103 -15.11 -3.25 10.66
CA GLY A 103 -15.60 -3.21 12.04
C GLY A 103 -17.13 -3.30 12.19
N PHE A 104 -17.89 -2.98 11.13
CA PHE A 104 -19.35 -3.06 11.13
C PHE A 104 -19.90 -4.32 10.43
N THR A 105 -19.04 -5.17 9.87
CA THR A 105 -19.51 -6.37 9.16
C THR A 105 -20.05 -7.44 10.11
N LYS A 106 -21.19 -8.02 9.74
CA LYS A 106 -21.84 -9.12 10.50
C LYS A 106 -21.86 -10.45 9.75
N ASN A 107 -21.38 -10.47 8.50
CA ASN A 107 -21.44 -11.62 7.62
C ASN A 107 -20.06 -11.91 7.01
N TYR A 108 -19.76 -13.20 6.83
CA TYR A 108 -18.53 -13.69 6.19
C TYR A 108 -18.32 -13.10 4.79
N GLU A 109 -19.38 -13.02 3.99
CA GLU A 109 -19.32 -12.54 2.60
C GLU A 109 -18.96 -11.05 2.52
N GLN A 110 -19.50 -10.24 3.43
CA GLN A 110 -19.18 -8.82 3.52
C GLN A 110 -17.73 -8.60 3.94
N LEU A 111 -17.25 -9.40 4.90
CA LEU A 111 -15.86 -9.38 5.32
C LEU A 111 -14.92 -9.77 4.16
N ALA A 112 -15.22 -10.86 3.45
CA ALA A 112 -14.45 -11.30 2.29
C ALA A 112 -14.46 -10.29 1.13
N GLY A 113 -15.60 -9.64 0.88
CA GLY A 113 -15.73 -8.58 -0.12
C GLY A 113 -14.87 -7.35 0.21
N LEU A 114 -14.95 -6.85 1.45
CA LEU A 114 -14.09 -5.74 1.91
C LEU A 114 -12.61 -6.11 1.85
N ARG A 115 -12.26 -7.36 2.17
CA ARG A 115 -10.89 -7.88 2.04
C ARG A 115 -10.39 -7.90 0.61
N THR A 116 -11.26 -8.24 -0.33
CA THR A 116 -10.98 -8.23 -1.77
C THR A 116 -10.69 -6.80 -2.24
N ILE A 117 -11.53 -5.84 -1.84
CA ILE A 117 -11.33 -4.40 -2.13
C ILE A 117 -9.99 -3.93 -1.55
N LEU A 118 -9.68 -4.34 -0.31
CA LEU A 118 -8.39 -4.08 0.32
C LEU A 118 -7.21 -4.56 -0.53
N GLY A 119 -7.28 -5.80 -1.03
CA GLY A 119 -6.24 -6.39 -1.88
C GLY A 119 -6.04 -5.63 -3.19
N VAL A 120 -7.13 -5.15 -3.81
CA VAL A 120 -7.05 -4.29 -5.01
C VAL A 120 -6.36 -2.96 -4.70
N LEU A 121 -6.68 -2.34 -3.56
CA LEU A 121 -6.07 -1.08 -3.14
C LEU A 121 -4.57 -1.24 -2.82
N GLU A 122 -4.20 -2.33 -2.15
CA GLU A 122 -2.80 -2.63 -1.79
C GLU A 122 -1.94 -2.99 -3.02
N ALA A 123 -2.53 -3.61 -4.05
CA ALA A 123 -1.84 -3.93 -5.30
C ALA A 123 -1.20 -2.70 -5.97
N GLY A 124 -1.82 -1.53 -5.83
CA GLY A 124 -1.35 -0.28 -6.40
C GLY A 124 -0.32 0.47 -5.56
N PHE A 125 -0.12 0.08 -4.30
CA PHE A 125 0.79 0.77 -3.40
C PHE A 125 2.26 0.49 -3.73
N PHE A 126 2.63 -0.79 -3.81
CA PHE A 126 4.00 -1.20 -4.09
C PHE A 126 4.57 -0.56 -5.37
N PRO A 127 3.88 -0.59 -6.53
CA PRO A 127 4.37 0.08 -7.73
C PRO A 127 4.39 1.61 -7.61
N SER A 128 3.50 2.22 -6.82
CA SER A 128 3.56 3.66 -6.53
C SER A 128 4.86 4.04 -5.82
N CYS A 129 5.25 3.25 -4.82
CA CYS A 129 6.49 3.46 -4.08
C CYS A 129 7.72 3.25 -4.96
N VAL A 130 7.75 2.15 -5.73
CA VAL A 130 8.86 1.85 -6.64
C VAL A 130 8.99 2.94 -7.72
N TYR A 131 7.87 3.44 -8.27
CA TYR A 131 7.91 4.51 -9.27
C TYR A 131 8.45 5.83 -8.70
N LEU A 132 8.11 6.16 -7.44
CA LEU A 132 8.70 7.31 -6.74
C LEU A 132 10.20 7.14 -6.51
N LEU A 133 10.67 5.93 -6.20
CA LEU A 133 12.08 5.61 -6.00
C LEU A 133 12.87 5.56 -7.33
N GLN A 134 12.25 5.10 -8.42
CA GLN A 134 12.88 5.10 -9.74
C GLN A 134 13.04 6.51 -10.30
N GLY A 135 12.08 7.40 -10.06
CA GLY A 135 12.23 8.82 -10.35
C GLY A 135 13.20 9.55 -9.41
N TRP A 136 13.61 8.90 -8.32
CA TRP A 136 14.51 9.45 -7.31
C TRP A 136 15.97 9.19 -7.60
N GLU A 137 16.33 8.00 -8.08
CA GLU A 137 17.71 7.66 -8.43
C GLU A 137 18.26 8.75 -9.35
N PRO A 138 19.09 9.66 -8.83
CA PRO A 138 19.77 10.55 -9.71
C PRO A 138 20.68 9.63 -10.52
N PHE A 139 20.64 9.77 -11.83
CA PHE A 139 21.68 9.33 -12.75
C PHE A 139 23.12 9.54 -12.23
N ASN A 140 23.30 10.40 -11.22
CA ASN A 140 24.52 10.67 -10.46
C ASN A 140 25.08 9.51 -9.62
N SER A 141 24.39 8.37 -9.42
CA SER A 141 24.98 7.18 -8.77
C SER A 141 25.73 6.28 -9.75
N ILE A 142 25.37 6.31 -11.04
CA ILE A 142 25.96 5.43 -12.07
C ILE A 142 27.20 6.08 -12.72
N ASN A 143 27.38 7.38 -12.57
CA ASN A 143 28.56 8.12 -13.03
C ASN A 143 29.55 8.46 -11.90
N GLY A 144 29.69 7.54 -10.93
CA GLY A 144 30.85 7.46 -10.05
C GLY A 144 32.10 6.87 -10.71
N MET A 145 32.17 6.83 -12.04
CA MET A 145 33.42 6.52 -12.72
C MET A 145 34.33 7.74 -12.67
N PRO A 146 35.55 7.64 -12.10
CA PRO A 146 36.54 8.68 -12.22
C PRO A 146 36.80 8.89 -13.71
N GLN A 147 36.50 10.10 -14.21
CA GLN A 147 36.98 10.54 -15.51
C GLN A 147 38.51 10.66 -15.39
N LEU A 148 39.20 9.56 -15.66
CA LEU A 148 40.64 9.56 -15.91
C LEU A 148 40.85 10.04 -17.34
N ARG A 149 41.53 11.20 -17.42
CA ARG A 149 42.12 11.92 -18.56
C ARG A 149 41.31 13.09 -19.12
#